data_AF-A0A6G1F1L2-F1
#
_entry.id   AF-A0A6G1F1L2-F1
#
_cell.length_a   1.000
_cell.length_b   1.000
_cell.length_c   1.000
_cell.angle_alpha   90.00
_cell.angle_beta   90.00
_cell.angle_gamma   90.00
#
_symmetry.space_group_name_H-M   'P 1'
#
loop_
_entity.id
_entity.type
_entity.pdbx_description
1 polymer ?
#
loop_
_entity_poly.entity_id
_entity_poly.type
_entity_poly.pdbx_seq_one_letter_code
_entity_poly.pdbx_strand_id
1 'polypeptide(L)'
;MVISSPTGQKAVFTTKLEFPTTNNIAKYEAILLALRKARAMGTPRIIISTDSQVAVGHIDKSYQARNLELARYLAAFRKAEAHF
;
A
#
# COMPACT_ATOMS: atom_id res chain seq x y z
N MET A 1 1.31 -9.02 -5.77
CA MET A 1 0.06 -8.25 -5.55
C MET A 1 -0.91 -8.52 -6.69
N VAL A 2 -2.21 -8.59 -6.43
CA VAL A 2 -3.24 -8.76 -7.46
C VAL A 2 -4.19 -7.56 -7.42
N ILE A 3 -4.43 -6.93 -8.57
CA ILE A 3 -5.51 -5.94 -8.76
C ILE A 3 -6.62 -6.65 -9.50
N SER A 4 -7.83 -6.61 -8.94
CA SER A 4 -9.02 -7.16 -9.59
C SER A 4 -10.02 -6.05 -9.85
N SER A 5 -10.54 -5.98 -11.07
CA SER A 5 -11.69 -5.13 -11.40
C SER A 5 -13.00 -5.81 -10.96
N PRO A 6 -14.09 -5.05 -10.77
CA PRO A 6 -15.41 -5.61 -10.49
C PRO A 6 -15.92 -6.57 -11.58
N THR A 7 -15.46 -6.41 -12.82
CA THR A 7 -15.82 -7.25 -13.97
C THR A 7 -14.97 -8.51 -14.10
N GLY A 8 -14.09 -8.77 -13.11
CA GLY A 8 -13.31 -10.01 -13.02
C GLY A 8 -11.94 -9.97 -13.70
N GLN A 9 -11.57 -8.87 -14.37
CA GLN A 9 -10.22 -8.70 -14.92
C GLN A 9 -9.20 -8.63 -13.79
N LYS A 10 -8.10 -9.39 -13.90
CA LYS A 10 -7.04 -9.46 -12.89
C LYS A 10 -5.70 -9.06 -13.50
N ALA A 11 -4.95 -8.24 -12.79
CA ALA A 11 -3.57 -7.93 -13.09
C ALA A 11 -2.68 -8.33 -11.92
N VAL A 12 -1.68 -9.16 -12.19
CA VAL A 12 -0.71 -9.61 -11.17
C VAL A 12 0.56 -8.80 -11.33
N PHE A 13 1.03 -8.25 -10.22
CA PHE A 13 2.28 -7.49 -10.16
C PHE A 13 3.22 -8.10 -9.13
N THR A 14 4.47 -8.29 -9.55
CA THR A 14 5.58 -8.69 -8.69
C THR A 14 6.62 -7.59 -8.72
N THR A 15 7.18 -7.27 -7.55
CA THR A 15 8.29 -6.35 -7.42
C THR A 15 9.33 -7.00 -6.50
N LYS A 16 10.60 -6.74 -6.80
CA LYS A 16 11.73 -7.16 -5.98
C LYS A 16 12.39 -5.91 -5.45
N LEU A 17 12.55 -5.83 -4.14
CA LEU A 17 13.31 -4.76 -3.50
C LEU A 17 14.78 -5.19 -3.47
N GLU A 18 15.66 -4.37 -4.02
CA GLU A 18 17.11 -4.66 -4.11
C GLU A 18 17.92 -3.95 -3.02
N PHE A 19 17.25 -3.50 -1.97
CA PHE A 19 17.86 -2.86 -0.80
C PHE A 19 17.49 -3.61 0.48
N PRO A 20 18.33 -3.55 1.53
CA PRO A 20 18.00 -4.09 2.84
C PRO A 20 16.69 -3.49 3.34
N THR A 21 15.74 -4.34 3.67
CA THR A 21 14.38 -3.92 4.04
C THR A 21 13.81 -4.83 5.11
N THR A 22 12.87 -4.30 5.89
CA THR A 22 12.09 -5.11 6.84
C THR A 22 10.79 -5.57 6.18
N ASN A 23 10.16 -6.61 6.73
CA ASN A 23 8.86 -7.07 6.25
C ASN A 23 7.83 -5.92 6.22
N ASN A 24 7.79 -5.09 7.27
CA ASN A 24 6.86 -3.96 7.34
C ASN A 24 7.10 -2.94 6.22
N ILE A 25 8.36 -2.61 5.93
CA ILE A 25 8.71 -1.70 4.83
C ILE A 25 8.32 -2.31 3.49
N ALA A 26 8.63 -3.59 3.26
CA ALA A 26 8.26 -4.28 2.02
C ALA A 26 6.74 -4.28 1.78
N LYS A 27 5.93 -4.44 2.84
CA LYS A 27 4.47 -4.33 2.76
C LYS A 27 4.01 -2.91 2.41
N TYR A 28 4.61 -1.88 3.01
CA TYR A 28 4.33 -0.49 2.66
C TYR A 28 4.69 -0.17 1.21
N GLU A 29 5.82 -0.65 0.72
CA GLU A 29 6.21 -0.49 -0.69
C GLU A 29 5.19 -1.14 -1.62
N ALA A 30 4.75 -2.35 -1.30
CA ALA A 30 3.71 -3.04 -2.07
C ALA A 30 2.39 -2.25 -2.10
N ILE A 31 1.94 -1.71 -0.97
CA ILE A 31 0.72 -0.90 -0.88
C ILE A 31 0.87 0.40 -1.69
N LEU A 32 1.99 1.12 -1.54
CA LEU A 32 2.24 2.36 -2.29
C LEU A 32 2.32 2.12 -3.79
N LEU A 33 2.95 1.02 -4.22
CA LEU A 33 2.97 0.61 -5.61
C LEU A 33 1.55 0.32 -6.12
N ALA A 34 0.70 -0.30 -5.29
CA ALA A 34 -0.71 -0.54 -5.60
C ALA A 34 -1.47 0.75 -5.90
N LEU A 35 -1.35 1.71 -4.98
CA LEU A 35 -2.00 3.02 -5.08
C LEU A 35 -1.56 3.76 -6.34
N ARG A 36 -0.25 3.77 -6.62
CA ARG A 36 0.30 4.42 -7.83
C ARG A 36 -0.24 3.79 -9.11
N LYS A 37 -0.31 2.45 -9.17
CA LYS A 37 -0.87 1.74 -10.33
C LYS A 37 -2.35 2.01 -10.50
N ALA A 38 -3.15 1.93 -9.43
CA ALA A 38 -4.58 2.22 -9.48
C ALA A 38 -4.85 3.65 -9.98
N ARG A 39 -4.09 4.62 -9.48
CA ARG A 39 -4.14 6.02 -9.93
C ARG A 39 -3.82 6.15 -11.42
N ALA A 40 -2.75 5.50 -11.88
CA ALA A 40 -2.35 5.52 -13.28
C ALA A 40 -3.41 4.88 -14.21
N MET A 41 -4.20 3.94 -13.69
CA MET A 41 -5.33 3.33 -14.42
C MET A 41 -6.61 4.18 -14.35
N GLY A 42 -6.58 5.38 -13.77
CA GLY A 42 -7.77 6.24 -13.63
C GLY A 42 -8.85 5.65 -12.74
N THR A 43 -8.49 4.78 -11.80
CA THR A 43 -9.46 4.11 -10.92
C THR A 43 -9.93 5.07 -9.82
N PRO A 44 -11.23 5.38 -9.72
CA PRO A 44 -11.73 6.35 -8.74
C PRO A 44 -11.86 5.76 -7.33
N ARG A 45 -11.95 4.43 -7.21
CA ARG A 45 -12.11 3.74 -5.92
C ARG A 45 -11.40 2.41 -5.91
N ILE A 46 -10.70 2.12 -4.83
CA ILE A 46 -10.00 0.85 -4.62
C ILE A 46 -10.30 0.26 -3.25
N ILE A 47 -10.15 -1.05 -3.13
CA ILE A 47 -10.17 -1.75 -1.85
C ILE A 47 -8.81 -2.42 -1.71
N ILE A 48 -8.10 -2.10 -0.62
CA ILE A 48 -6.79 -2.68 -0.32
C ILE A 48 -7.01 -3.78 0.69
N SER A 49 -6.61 -5.00 0.35
CA SER A 49 -6.51 -6.11 1.29
C SER A 49 -5.03 -6.40 1.54
N THR A 50 -4.64 -6.43 2.80
CA THR A 50 -3.27 -6.71 3.23
C THR A 50 -3.29 -7.65 4.44
N ASP A 51 -2.31 -8.53 4.48
CA ASP A 51 -2.00 -9.42 5.60
C ASP A 51 -1.16 -8.72 6.69
N SER A 52 -0.75 -7.46 6.47
CA SER A 52 0.05 -6.71 7.43
C SER A 52 -0.84 -6.05 8.49
N GLN A 53 -0.94 -6.68 9.66
CA GLN A 53 -1.62 -6.10 10.82
C GLN A 53 -1.04 -4.73 11.23
N VAL A 54 0.27 -4.52 11.05
CA VAL A 54 0.91 -3.22 11.31
C VAL A 54 0.38 -2.15 10.36
N ALA A 55 0.29 -2.45 9.06
CA ALA A 55 -0.25 -1.50 8.10
C ALA A 55 -1.73 -1.20 8.40
N VAL A 56 -2.54 -2.23 8.68
CA VAL A 56 -3.94 -2.07 9.10
C VAL A 56 -4.03 -1.15 10.33
N GLY A 57 -3.26 -1.45 11.38
CA GLY A 57 -3.27 -0.67 12.62
C GLY A 57 -2.81 0.79 12.45
N HIS A 58 -1.89 1.07 11.53
CA HIS A 58 -1.51 2.45 11.22
C HIS A 58 -2.58 3.19 10.40
N ILE A 59 -3.28 2.47 9.52
CA ILE A 59 -4.32 3.03 8.64
C ILE A 59 -5.60 3.33 9.43
N ASP A 60 -6.00 2.41 10.32
CA ASP A 60 -7.15 2.60 11.22
C ASP A 60 -6.84 3.52 12.42
N LYS A 61 -5.58 3.95 12.54
CA LYS A 61 -5.05 4.81 13.62
C LYS A 61 -5.07 4.14 15.01
N SER A 62 -5.26 2.84 15.10
CA SER A 62 -5.15 2.09 16.35
C SER A 62 -3.69 1.95 16.81
N TYR A 63 -2.73 1.96 15.87
CA TYR A 63 -1.29 1.91 16.12
C TYR A 63 -0.61 3.22 15.75
N GLN A 64 0.42 3.56 16.52
CA GLN A 64 1.31 4.67 16.22
C GLN A 64 2.58 4.17 15.53
N ALA A 65 2.97 4.82 14.43
CA ALA A 65 4.24 4.56 13.77
C ALA A 65 5.39 5.17 14.59
N ARG A 66 5.95 4.39 15.53
CA ARG A 66 7.05 4.84 16.42
C ARG A 66 8.40 4.95 15.70
N ASN A 67 8.60 4.15 14.65
CA ASN A 67 9.81 4.21 13.84
C ASN A 67 9.67 5.37 12.82
N LEU A 68 10.65 6.27 12.77
CA LEU A 68 10.69 7.41 11.85
C LEU A 68 10.52 7.00 10.38
N GLU A 69 11.10 5.87 9.99
CA GLU A 69 10.97 5.33 8.64
C GLU A 69 9.54 4.90 8.34
N LEU A 70 8.90 4.14 9.25
CA LEU A 70 7.49 3.76 9.10
C LEU A 70 6.55 4.98 9.14
N ALA A 71 6.90 6.02 9.90
CA ALA A 71 6.16 7.27 9.90
C ALA A 71 6.23 7.97 8.52
N ARG A 72 7.39 7.95 7.85
CA ARG A 72 7.53 8.45 6.48
C ARG A 72 6.68 7.65 5.49
N TYR A 73 6.66 6.33 5.61
CA TYR A 73 5.82 5.46 4.78
C TYR A 73 4.33 5.70 5.01
N LEU A 74 3.91 5.87 6.28
CA LEU A 74 2.53 6.21 6.61
C LEU A 74 2.14 7.58 6.03
N ALA A 75 3.02 8.60 6.12
CA ALA A 75 2.77 9.90 5.52
C ALA A 75 2.64 9.82 3.99
N ALA A 76 3.50 9.03 3.33
CA ALA A 76 3.41 8.77 1.90
C ALA A 76 2.10 8.05 1.53
N PHE A 77 1.65 7.10 2.35
CA PHE A 77 0.37 6.43 2.19
C PHE A 77 -0.77 7.44 2.26
N ARG A 78 -0.83 8.28 3.30
CA ARG A 78 -1.88 9.31 3.45
C ARG A 78 -1.94 10.28 2.27
N LYS A 79 -0.77 10.67 1.75
CA LYS A 79 -0.70 11.53 0.55
C LYS A 79 -1.26 10.83 -0.70
N ALA A 80 -1.01 9.54 -0.85
CA ALA A 80 -1.53 8.75 -1.96
C ALA A 80 -3.02 8.41 -1.80
N GLU A 81 -3.46 8.17 -0.56
CA GLU A 81 -4.85 7.92 -0.16
C GLU A 81 -5.74 9.11 -0.52
N ALA A 82 -5.27 10.36 -0.33
CA ALA A 82 -6.03 11.57 -0.65
C ALA A 82 -6.44 11.72 -2.14
N HIS A 83 -6.01 10.82 -3.03
CA HIS A 83 -6.44 10.77 -4.43
C HIS A 83 -7.69 9.91 -4.66
N PHE A 84 -8.03 9.02 -3.73
CA PHE A 84 -9.14 8.08 -3.80
C PHE A 84 -10.23 8.43 -2.78
#